data_AF-A0A4R8KBL2-F1
#
_entry.id   AF-A0A4R8KBL2-F1
#
_cell.length_a   1.000
_cell.length_b   1.000
_cell.length_c   1.000
_cell.angle_alpha   90.00
_cell.angle_beta   90.00
_cell.angle_gamma   90.00
#
_symmetry.space_group_name_H-M   'P 1'
#
loop_
_entity.id
_entity.type
_entity.pdbx_description
1 polymer ?
#
loop_
_entity_poly.entity_id
_entity_poly.type
_entity_poly.pdbx_seq_one_letter_code
_entity_poly.pdbx_strand_id
1 'polypeptide(L)'
;MGGKRTRRTTTKRIFAEKATFESRGNSDFGTKRLLGSAEGSGTTLIYKPTGDDGSIAEFRPIASMDREVTLYKYLPRRYAEDLVRDGSTRVGTLYDFRRIELGAGVADPNEGQLRVNRKIGGQLHYFPAGTQEAEAMKFFGISGEGAVQNISFRRDIEHPGVFVWCCSTEFSADVESSLEGADACVEIRNAGLFFDELTRAIHAVRPVEFLGFRKVTYTPRNQNWESYSPDMSAAFVKDPGSYGAQNEVRAVWRSLDGNPIKAEFPRSAALTEFCAIREL
;
A
#
# COMPACT_ATOMS: atom_id res chain seq x y z
N MET A 1 9.77 -76.40 16.33
CA MET A 1 9.43 -75.50 17.45
C MET A 1 9.97 -74.12 17.13
N GLY A 2 9.12 -73.10 17.02
CA GLY A 2 9.55 -71.74 16.66
C GLY A 2 8.37 -70.85 16.24
N GLY A 3 7.56 -70.42 17.21
CA GLY A 3 6.46 -69.47 16.98
C GLY A 3 6.90 -68.03 17.24
N LYS A 4 6.87 -67.19 16.20
CA LYS A 4 7.08 -65.73 16.30
C LYS A 4 5.81 -65.05 16.83
N ARG A 5 5.94 -64.25 17.89
CA ARG A 5 4.88 -63.38 18.43
C ARG A 5 4.77 -62.10 17.59
N THR A 6 3.59 -61.85 17.03
CA THR A 6 3.22 -60.59 16.38
C THR A 6 2.60 -59.65 17.41
N ARG A 7 3.20 -58.48 17.65
CA ARG A 7 2.60 -57.41 18.47
C ARG A 7 1.53 -56.69 17.64
N ARG A 8 0.28 -56.64 18.13
CA ARG A 8 -0.78 -55.75 17.64
C ARG A 8 -0.67 -54.41 18.36
N THR A 9 -0.50 -53.33 17.62
CA THR A 9 -0.65 -51.95 18.10
C THR A 9 -2.10 -51.52 17.82
N THR A 10 -2.86 -51.21 18.88
CA THR A 10 -4.24 -50.74 18.76
C THR A 10 -4.23 -49.21 18.69
N THR A 11 -4.47 -48.65 17.51
CA THR A 11 -4.72 -47.21 17.34
C THR A 11 -6.18 -46.91 17.69
N LYS A 12 -6.43 -46.26 18.83
CA LYS A 12 -7.76 -45.71 19.17
C LYS A 12 -7.99 -44.45 18.33
N ARG A 13 -9.00 -44.47 17.45
CA ARG A 13 -9.61 -43.27 16.87
C ARG A 13 -10.58 -42.69 17.89
N ILE A 14 -10.43 -41.41 18.24
CA ILE A 14 -11.43 -40.65 18.99
C ILE A 14 -12.10 -39.71 17.99
N PHE A 15 -13.43 -39.85 17.86
CA PHE A 15 -14.28 -38.95 17.07
C PHE A 15 -14.57 -37.67 17.88
N ALA A 16 -14.56 -36.53 17.20
CA ALA A 16 -14.96 -35.24 17.77
C ALA A 16 -16.49 -35.09 17.77
N GLU A 17 -17.08 -34.89 18.93
CA GLU A 17 -18.46 -34.40 19.06
C GLU A 17 -18.48 -32.87 19.09
N LYS A 18 -19.41 -32.30 18.31
CA LYS A 18 -19.69 -30.86 18.23
C LYS A 18 -20.39 -30.40 19.50
N ALA A 19 -19.87 -29.35 20.14
CA ALA A 19 -20.62 -28.55 21.09
C ALA A 19 -21.04 -27.24 20.43
N THR A 20 -22.35 -27.04 20.28
CA THR A 20 -23.00 -25.77 19.97
C THR A 20 -23.15 -24.98 21.27
N PHE A 21 -22.77 -23.69 21.28
CA PHE A 21 -23.09 -22.80 22.39
C PHE A 21 -23.78 -21.55 21.85
N GLU A 22 -25.02 -21.34 22.28
CA GLU A 22 -25.78 -20.10 22.09
C GLU A 22 -25.35 -19.09 23.16
N SER A 23 -24.92 -17.90 22.76
CA SER A 23 -24.68 -16.80 23.70
C SER A 23 -25.95 -15.93 23.81
N ARG A 24 -26.59 -15.95 24.98
CA ARG A 24 -27.36 -14.80 25.47
C ARG A 24 -26.40 -13.85 26.21
N GLY A 25 -26.58 -12.56 25.98
CA GLY A 25 -25.56 -11.53 26.16
C GLY A 25 -25.09 -11.28 27.60
N ASN A 26 -23.88 -10.73 27.71
CA ASN A 26 -23.68 -9.38 28.25
C ASN A 26 -22.26 -8.93 27.89
N SER A 27 -22.05 -7.62 27.79
CA SER A 27 -20.77 -6.95 27.56
C SER A 27 -19.71 -7.33 28.60
N ASP A 28 -18.58 -7.91 28.17
CA ASP A 28 -17.24 -7.60 28.67
C ASP A 28 -16.15 -8.42 27.95
N PHE A 29 -15.00 -7.77 27.72
CA PHE A 29 -13.71 -8.28 27.24
C PHE A 29 -13.66 -9.73 26.71
N GLY A 30 -13.77 -9.87 25.38
CA GLY A 30 -13.58 -11.15 24.70
C GLY A 30 -12.12 -11.61 24.73
N THR A 31 -11.76 -12.46 25.70
CA THR A 31 -10.58 -13.32 25.59
C THR A 31 -10.86 -14.38 24.53
N LYS A 32 -10.38 -14.16 23.29
CA LYS A 32 -10.44 -15.19 22.24
C LYS A 32 -9.37 -16.25 22.49
N ARG A 33 -9.78 -17.41 23.01
CA ARG A 33 -8.93 -18.59 23.18
C ARG A 33 -8.69 -19.24 21.81
N LEU A 34 -7.44 -19.27 21.34
CA LEU A 34 -7.02 -20.03 20.16
C LEU A 34 -6.91 -21.51 20.54
N LEU A 35 -7.78 -22.36 20.00
CA LEU A 35 -7.64 -23.81 20.04
C LEU A 35 -7.23 -24.30 18.65
N GLY A 36 -5.97 -24.71 18.51
CA GLY A 36 -5.48 -25.44 17.35
C GLY A 36 -4.52 -26.53 17.81
N SER A 37 -4.85 -27.79 17.52
CA SER A 37 -3.95 -28.92 17.77
C SER A 37 -2.85 -28.94 16.70
N ALA A 38 -1.60 -28.84 17.14
CA ALA A 38 -0.43 -28.95 16.27
C ALA A 38 -0.10 -30.42 16.00
N GLU A 39 -0.56 -30.96 14.88
CA GLU A 39 0.10 -32.10 14.23
C GLU A 39 0.29 -31.79 12.73
N GLY A 40 1.55 -31.66 12.31
CA GLY A 40 1.99 -32.05 10.97
C GLY A 40 1.94 -31.04 9.81
N SER A 41 1.19 -29.95 9.85
CA SER A 41 1.22 -28.94 8.77
C SER A 41 1.13 -27.53 9.34
N GLY A 42 2.09 -26.66 9.01
CA GLY A 42 2.15 -25.30 9.53
C GLY A 42 0.80 -24.57 9.42
N THR A 43 0.26 -24.15 10.55
CA THR A 43 -0.99 -23.39 10.59
C THR A 43 -0.71 -21.97 10.11
N THR A 44 -1.38 -21.57 9.03
CA THR A 44 -1.40 -20.16 8.61
C THR A 44 -2.62 -19.50 9.21
N LEU A 45 -2.42 -18.53 10.10
CA LEU A 45 -3.50 -17.68 10.57
C LEU A 45 -3.62 -16.49 9.62
N ILE A 46 -4.69 -16.46 8.83
CA ILE A 46 -5.03 -15.31 8.00
C ILE A 46 -5.93 -14.42 8.83
N TYR A 47 -5.36 -13.36 9.41
CA TYR A 47 -6.16 -12.32 10.04
C TYR A 47 -6.63 -11.34 8.97
N LYS A 48 -7.94 -11.33 8.72
CA LYS A 48 -8.60 -10.24 8.01
C LYS A 48 -9.27 -9.37 9.08
N PRO A 49 -8.81 -8.14 9.35
CA PRO A 49 -9.54 -7.27 10.26
C PRO A 49 -10.95 -7.07 9.71
N THR A 50 -11.94 -7.61 10.40
CA THR A 50 -13.36 -7.36 10.14
C THR A 50 -13.79 -6.22 11.04
N GLY A 51 -13.86 -5.01 10.48
CA GLY A 51 -14.42 -3.83 11.15
C GLY A 51 -13.39 -2.75 11.45
N ASP A 52 -13.51 -1.63 10.75
CA ASP A 52 -13.95 -0.33 11.30
C ASP A 52 -13.47 0.12 12.69
N ASP A 53 -12.27 -0.26 13.14
CA ASP A 53 -11.66 0.41 14.29
C ASP A 53 -11.29 1.87 14.00
N GLY A 54 -11.59 2.38 12.79
CA GLY A 54 -11.47 3.79 12.43
C GLY A 54 -10.04 4.32 12.49
N SER A 55 -9.06 3.47 12.82
CA SER A 55 -7.65 3.81 12.77
C SER A 55 -7.19 3.66 11.33
N ILE A 56 -7.68 4.55 10.47
CA ILE A 56 -6.90 5.00 9.32
C ILE A 56 -5.52 5.28 9.90
N ALA A 57 -4.55 4.42 9.58
CA ALA A 57 -3.17 4.56 10.03
C ALA A 57 -2.85 6.05 9.94
N GLU A 58 -2.58 6.68 11.10
CA GLU A 58 -2.41 8.13 11.14
C GLU A 58 -1.46 8.51 10.02
N PHE A 59 -1.93 9.36 9.10
CA PHE A 59 -1.10 9.87 8.03
C PHE A 59 0.01 10.68 8.68
N ARG A 60 1.14 10.03 8.93
CA ARG A 60 2.34 10.73 9.35
C ARG A 60 2.77 11.61 8.19
N PRO A 61 3.15 12.88 8.45
CA PRO A 61 3.75 13.72 7.44
C PRO A 61 4.85 12.94 6.72
N ILE A 62 4.67 12.76 5.42
CA ILE A 62 5.61 12.00 4.62
C ILE A 62 6.85 12.87 4.46
N ALA A 63 8.04 12.34 4.75
CA ALA A 63 9.30 13.04 4.48
C ALA A 63 9.32 13.45 2.99
N SER A 64 9.18 14.75 2.74
CA SER A 64 9.04 15.30 1.39
C SER A 64 10.42 15.46 0.75
N MET A 65 10.46 15.38 -0.58
CA MET A 65 11.63 15.78 -1.34
C MET A 65 11.94 17.28 -1.15
N ASP A 66 13.14 17.68 -1.57
CA ASP A 66 13.47 19.10 -1.72
C ASP A 66 12.42 19.78 -2.61
N ARG A 67 11.98 20.98 -2.22
CA ARG A 67 10.91 21.74 -2.87
C ARG A 67 11.41 22.39 -4.16
N GLU A 68 12.70 22.66 -4.28
CA GLU A 68 13.28 23.35 -5.45
C GLU A 68 13.71 22.39 -6.57
N VAL A 69 13.34 21.11 -6.50
CA VAL A 69 13.65 20.12 -7.54
C VAL A 69 12.89 20.36 -8.83
N THR A 70 13.52 19.99 -9.95
CA THR A 70 12.87 19.90 -11.26
C THR A 70 12.35 18.49 -11.47
N LEU A 71 11.13 18.37 -12.00
CA LEU A 71 10.47 17.09 -12.29
C LEU A 71 9.98 17.08 -13.75
N TYR A 72 9.70 15.89 -14.26
CA TYR A 72 9.34 15.68 -15.66
C TYR A 72 8.04 14.90 -15.76
N LYS A 73 7.02 15.49 -16.36
CA LYS A 73 5.75 14.82 -16.62
C LYS A 73 5.71 14.40 -18.08
N TYR A 74 5.52 13.11 -18.31
CA TYR A 74 5.30 12.53 -19.63
C TYR A 74 3.82 12.32 -19.88
N LEU A 75 3.35 12.73 -21.05
CA LEU A 75 1.94 12.69 -21.42
C LEU A 75 1.75 12.88 -22.94
N PRO A 76 0.57 12.54 -23.49
CA PRO A 76 0.20 12.92 -24.85
C PRO A 76 0.32 14.43 -25.07
N ARG A 77 0.83 14.86 -26.23
CA ARG A 77 1.12 16.25 -26.63
C ARG A 77 -0.04 17.19 -26.35
N ARG A 78 -1.26 16.81 -26.71
CA ARG A 78 -2.47 17.62 -26.45
C ARG A 78 -2.62 17.99 -24.98
N TYR A 79 -2.32 17.06 -24.07
CA TYR A 79 -2.43 17.27 -22.64
C TYR A 79 -1.21 18.04 -22.11
N ALA A 80 -0.04 17.90 -22.75
CA ALA A 80 1.15 18.71 -22.43
C ALA A 80 0.88 20.18 -22.72
N GLU A 81 0.27 20.45 -23.88
CA GLU A 81 -0.17 21.77 -24.27
C GLU A 81 -1.24 22.32 -23.31
N ASP A 82 -2.23 21.53 -22.90
CA ASP A 82 -3.23 21.96 -21.91
C ASP A 82 -2.61 22.33 -20.55
N LEU A 83 -1.57 21.59 -20.12
CA LEU A 83 -0.84 21.91 -18.88
C LEU A 83 -0.02 23.19 -19.02
N VAL A 84 0.74 23.35 -20.11
CA VAL A 84 1.61 24.53 -20.29
C VAL A 84 0.81 25.79 -20.65
N ARG A 85 -0.28 25.66 -21.42
CA ARG A 85 -1.08 26.81 -21.89
C ARG A 85 -2.12 27.24 -20.86
N ASP A 86 -2.85 26.29 -20.29
CA ASP A 86 -4.04 26.58 -19.48
C ASP A 86 -3.85 26.20 -18.01
N GLY A 87 -2.74 25.54 -17.66
CA GLY A 87 -2.51 25.02 -16.31
C GLY A 87 -3.52 23.94 -15.94
N SER A 88 -3.97 23.15 -16.91
CA SER A 88 -4.94 22.08 -16.70
C SER A 88 -4.24 20.72 -16.70
N THR A 89 -4.53 19.89 -15.70
CA THR A 89 -3.94 18.53 -15.62
C THR A 89 -4.91 17.55 -14.99
N ARG A 90 -4.76 16.27 -15.33
CA ARG A 90 -5.52 15.19 -14.70
C ARG A 90 -4.88 14.82 -13.37
N VAL A 91 -5.65 14.92 -12.29
CA VAL A 91 -5.32 14.34 -10.99
C VAL A 91 -6.15 13.07 -10.83
N GLY A 92 -5.49 11.91 -10.87
CA GLY A 92 -6.16 10.61 -10.76
C GLY A 92 -6.40 10.23 -9.31
N THR A 93 -6.94 9.03 -9.11
CA THR A 93 -6.99 8.37 -7.80
C THR A 93 -6.15 7.09 -7.82
N LEU A 94 -5.69 6.60 -6.66
CA LEU A 94 -5.00 5.28 -6.59
C LEU A 94 -5.82 4.16 -7.26
N TYR A 95 -7.15 4.19 -7.09
CA TYR A 95 -8.03 3.19 -7.67
C TYR A 95 -8.17 3.33 -9.19
N ASP A 96 -8.14 4.56 -9.74
CA ASP A 96 -8.14 4.75 -11.19
C ASP A 96 -6.95 4.06 -11.84
N PHE A 97 -5.77 4.13 -11.20
CA PHE A 97 -4.55 3.49 -11.69
C PHE A 97 -4.58 1.95 -11.63
N ARG A 98 -5.58 1.32 -10.99
CA ARG A 98 -5.79 -0.14 -11.09
C ARG A 98 -6.46 -0.57 -12.38
N ARG A 99 -7.04 0.36 -13.13
CA ARG A 99 -7.80 0.04 -14.35
C ARG A 99 -6.85 -0.17 -15.52
N ILE A 100 -6.90 -1.36 -16.11
CA ILE A 100 -6.08 -1.79 -17.26
C ILE A 100 -6.25 -0.88 -18.49
N GLU A 101 -7.39 -0.19 -18.59
CA GLU A 101 -7.72 0.74 -19.68
C GLU A 101 -6.75 1.94 -19.79
N LEU A 102 -5.91 2.20 -18.78
CA LEU A 102 -4.91 3.27 -18.83
C LEU A 102 -3.63 2.89 -19.58
N GLY A 103 -3.50 1.65 -20.07
CA GLY A 103 -2.30 1.13 -20.74
C GLY A 103 -1.37 0.40 -19.78
N ALA A 104 -0.58 -0.55 -20.28
CA ALA A 104 0.25 -1.44 -19.46
C ALA A 104 1.37 -0.69 -18.70
N GLY A 105 1.85 0.43 -19.25
CA GLY A 105 2.84 1.28 -18.59
C GLY A 105 2.26 2.12 -17.44
N VAL A 106 0.94 2.28 -17.36
CA VAL A 106 0.29 3.19 -16.38
C VAL A 106 -0.57 2.41 -15.39
N ALA A 107 -1.23 1.35 -15.83
CA ALA A 107 -2.11 0.54 -15.02
C ALA A 107 -1.33 -0.43 -14.13
N ASP A 108 -1.51 -0.33 -12.80
CA ASP A 108 -1.03 -1.30 -11.83
C ASP A 108 -2.23 -1.93 -11.09
N PRO A 109 -2.64 -3.17 -11.42
CA PRO A 109 -3.76 -3.85 -10.77
C PRO A 109 -3.63 -3.98 -9.25
N ASN A 110 -2.41 -3.92 -8.72
CA ASN A 110 -2.11 -4.02 -7.29
C ASN A 110 -1.76 -2.66 -6.68
N GLU A 111 -2.13 -1.56 -7.34
CA GLU A 111 -1.80 -0.23 -6.89
C GLU A 111 -2.36 0.07 -5.49
N GLY A 112 -1.52 0.63 -4.61
CA GLY A 112 -1.93 0.90 -3.23
C GLY A 112 -2.09 -0.36 -2.36
N GLN A 113 -1.63 -1.52 -2.82
CA GLN A 113 -1.65 -2.77 -2.05
C GLN A 113 -0.24 -3.19 -1.63
N LEU A 114 -0.14 -3.73 -0.42
CA LEU A 114 1.08 -4.31 0.14
C LEU A 114 0.73 -5.54 0.99
N ARG A 115 1.56 -6.55 0.99
CA ARG A 115 1.44 -7.74 1.84
C ARG A 115 2.68 -7.89 2.69
N VAL A 116 2.49 -8.03 3.99
CA VAL A 116 3.58 -8.27 4.93
C VAL A 116 3.36 -9.63 5.59
N ASN A 117 4.40 -10.44 5.66
CA ASN A 117 4.36 -11.77 6.27
C ASN A 117 5.44 -11.89 7.34
N ARG A 118 5.17 -12.70 8.34
CA ARG A 118 6.16 -13.10 9.35
C ARG A 118 6.04 -14.59 9.60
N LYS A 119 7.15 -15.31 9.48
CA LYS A 119 7.20 -16.75 9.77
C LYS A 119 8.01 -17.00 11.02
N ILE A 120 7.43 -17.76 11.95
CA ILE A 120 8.08 -18.17 13.20
C ILE A 120 8.22 -19.68 13.18
N GLY A 121 9.44 -20.18 13.09
CA GLY A 121 9.74 -21.61 12.98
C GLY A 121 10.50 -22.16 14.18
N GLY A 122 10.40 -23.47 14.40
CA GLY A 122 11.35 -24.30 15.13
C GLY A 122 11.29 -24.19 16.66
N GLN A 123 11.27 -22.99 17.23
CA GLN A 123 11.32 -22.75 18.67
C GLN A 123 10.15 -21.90 19.15
N LEU A 124 9.72 -22.17 20.38
CA LEU A 124 8.70 -21.40 21.07
C LEU A 124 9.20 -19.97 21.29
N HIS A 125 8.56 -19.01 20.63
CA HIS A 125 8.88 -17.58 20.72
C HIS A 125 7.92 -16.89 21.67
N TYR A 126 8.47 -16.16 22.63
CA TYR A 126 7.72 -15.31 23.56
C TYR A 126 7.78 -13.86 23.08
N PHE A 127 6.69 -13.11 23.31
CA PHE A 127 6.63 -11.68 23.01
C PHE A 127 6.35 -10.89 24.30
N PRO A 128 7.39 -10.52 25.07
CA PRO A 128 7.21 -9.70 26.25
C PRO A 128 6.64 -8.32 25.86
N ALA A 129 5.72 -7.78 26.66
CA ALA A 129 5.18 -6.44 26.43
C ALA A 129 6.30 -5.39 26.37
N GLY A 130 6.14 -4.40 25.47
CA GLY A 130 7.11 -3.30 25.29
C GLY A 130 8.34 -3.65 24.45
N THR A 131 8.41 -4.85 23.87
CA THR A 131 9.47 -5.23 22.91
C THR A 131 9.09 -4.89 21.47
N GLN A 132 10.09 -4.76 20.60
CA GLN A 132 9.87 -4.55 19.17
C GLN A 132 9.08 -5.72 18.54
N GLU A 133 9.28 -6.93 19.06
CA GLU A 133 8.56 -8.12 18.65
C GLU A 133 7.09 -8.09 19.09
N ALA A 134 6.79 -7.58 20.28
CA ALA A 134 5.40 -7.36 20.69
C ALA A 134 4.71 -6.32 19.80
N GLU A 135 5.39 -5.23 19.43
CA GLU A 135 4.86 -4.26 18.47
C GLU A 135 4.63 -4.87 17.07
N ALA A 136 5.53 -5.76 16.64
CA ALA A 136 5.33 -6.52 15.41
C ALA A 136 4.09 -7.42 15.46
N MET A 137 3.85 -8.07 16.60
CA MET A 137 2.66 -8.91 16.78
C MET A 137 1.38 -8.09 16.80
N LYS A 138 1.39 -6.90 17.42
CA LYS A 138 0.29 -5.93 17.35
C LYS A 138 0.01 -5.52 15.91
N PHE A 139 1.04 -5.32 15.10
CA PHE A 139 0.86 -5.07 13.67
C PHE A 139 0.11 -6.22 12.98
N PHE A 140 0.27 -7.48 13.39
CA PHE A 140 -0.55 -8.60 12.85
C PHE A 140 -1.91 -8.77 13.54
N GLY A 141 -2.34 -7.83 14.38
CA GLY A 141 -3.61 -7.88 15.10
C GLY A 141 -3.59 -8.79 16.33
N ILE A 142 -2.40 -9.12 16.83
CA ILE A 142 -2.22 -10.00 17.99
C ILE A 142 -1.84 -9.15 19.19
N SER A 143 -2.72 -9.13 20.18
CA SER A 143 -2.52 -8.43 21.45
C SER A 143 -2.36 -9.42 22.60
N GLY A 144 -1.73 -8.95 23.68
CA GLY A 144 -1.48 -9.74 24.89
C GLY A 144 -0.12 -10.43 24.91
N GLU A 145 0.15 -11.08 26.03
CA GLU A 145 1.35 -11.87 26.26
C GLU A 145 1.09 -13.33 25.90
N GLY A 146 2.09 -14.00 25.34
CA GLY A 146 1.97 -15.40 24.97
C GLY A 146 3.19 -15.91 24.24
N ALA A 147 3.11 -17.17 23.84
CA ALA A 147 4.15 -17.84 23.10
C ALA A 147 3.58 -18.52 21.86
N VAL A 148 4.30 -18.44 20.75
CA VAL A 148 3.91 -19.07 19.48
C VAL A 148 5.06 -19.86 18.89
N GLN A 149 4.75 -20.91 18.13
CA GLN A 149 5.72 -21.76 17.47
C GLN A 149 5.13 -22.29 16.17
N ASN A 150 5.96 -22.43 15.12
CA ASN A 150 5.58 -23.02 13.83
C ASN A 150 4.34 -22.37 13.19
N ILE A 151 4.33 -21.04 13.17
CA ILE A 151 3.20 -20.24 12.70
C ILE A 151 3.66 -19.19 11.68
N SER A 152 2.77 -18.89 10.73
CA SER A 152 2.94 -17.78 9.79
C SER A 152 1.83 -16.77 9.97
N PHE A 153 2.21 -15.51 10.12
CA PHE A 153 1.33 -14.35 10.13
C PHE A 153 1.37 -13.67 8.78
N ARG A 154 0.22 -13.14 8.37
CA ARG A 154 0.07 -12.33 7.16
C ARG A 154 -0.87 -11.18 7.44
N ARG A 155 -0.49 -9.99 6.98
CA ARG A 155 -1.35 -8.82 6.91
C ARG A 155 -1.34 -8.29 5.48
N ASP A 156 -2.53 -8.17 4.90
CA ASP A 156 -2.73 -7.44 3.65
C ASP A 156 -3.06 -5.98 4.03
N ILE A 157 -2.32 -5.04 3.47
CA ILE A 157 -2.50 -3.60 3.63
C ILE A 157 -3.08 -3.06 2.33
N GLU A 158 -4.14 -2.28 2.46
CA GLU A 158 -4.73 -1.52 1.37
C GLU A 158 -4.79 -0.05 1.76
N HIS A 159 -4.24 0.80 0.90
CA HIS A 159 -4.27 2.24 1.12
C HIS A 159 -5.68 2.80 0.85
N PRO A 160 -6.20 3.71 1.69
CA PRO A 160 -7.46 4.38 1.40
C PRO A 160 -7.39 5.16 0.08
N GLY A 161 -8.54 5.42 -0.52
CA GLY A 161 -8.64 6.21 -1.75
C GLY A 161 -8.07 7.61 -1.54
N VAL A 162 -7.05 7.97 -2.32
CA VAL A 162 -6.42 9.29 -2.33
C VAL A 162 -6.27 9.78 -3.77
N PHE A 163 -6.20 11.10 -3.92
CA PHE A 163 -5.79 11.72 -5.17
C PHE A 163 -4.30 11.54 -5.39
N VAL A 164 -3.93 11.32 -6.63
CA VAL A 164 -2.56 11.01 -7.03
C VAL A 164 -2.21 11.77 -8.30
N TRP A 165 -1.04 12.41 -8.27
CA TRP A 165 -0.42 13.02 -9.44
C TRP A 165 1.02 12.55 -9.53
N CYS A 166 1.37 11.94 -10.67
CA CYS A 166 2.66 11.28 -10.86
C CYS A 166 3.50 11.97 -11.92
N CYS A 167 4.80 12.07 -11.71
CA CYS A 167 5.81 12.56 -12.65
C CYS A 167 7.10 11.74 -12.45
N SER A 168 8.20 12.10 -13.12
CA SER A 168 9.51 11.45 -13.04
C SER A 168 10.57 12.43 -12.53
N THR A 169 11.61 11.92 -11.88
CA THR A 169 12.83 12.71 -11.63
C THR A 169 13.78 12.77 -12.83
N GLU A 170 13.53 12.00 -13.87
CA GLU A 170 14.43 11.88 -15.02
C GLU A 170 13.78 12.37 -16.31
N PHE A 171 14.58 13.07 -17.11
CA PHE A 171 14.28 13.42 -18.49
C PHE A 171 15.07 12.50 -19.43
N SER A 172 14.45 11.40 -19.85
CA SER A 172 15.04 10.43 -20.77
C SER A 172 14.00 9.79 -21.70
N ALA A 173 14.48 9.28 -22.84
CA ALA A 173 13.68 8.49 -23.76
C ALA A 173 13.27 7.12 -23.16
N ASP A 174 14.07 6.59 -22.24
CA ASP A 174 13.75 5.34 -21.52
C ASP A 174 12.49 5.52 -20.65
N VAL A 175 12.36 6.65 -19.95
CA VAL A 175 11.14 6.96 -19.19
C VAL A 175 9.95 7.13 -20.13
N GLU A 176 10.11 7.90 -21.22
CA GLU A 176 9.03 8.10 -22.20
C GLU A 176 8.52 6.78 -22.78
N SER A 177 9.42 5.93 -23.25
CA SER A 177 9.07 4.62 -23.85
C SER A 177 8.41 3.66 -22.86
N SER A 178 8.65 3.83 -21.55
CA SER A 178 7.99 3.06 -20.49
C SER A 178 6.55 3.52 -20.20
N LEU A 179 6.13 4.68 -20.70
CA LEU A 179 4.84 5.30 -20.45
C LEU A 179 3.99 5.32 -21.71
N GLU A 180 3.13 4.32 -21.84
CA GLU A 180 2.28 4.13 -23.01
C GLU A 180 1.47 5.38 -23.36
N GLY A 181 1.57 5.82 -24.62
CA GLY A 181 0.85 6.96 -25.17
C GLY A 181 1.48 8.34 -24.87
N ALA A 182 2.60 8.40 -24.16
CA ALA A 182 3.37 9.63 -24.05
C ALA A 182 4.17 9.90 -25.34
N ASP A 183 4.09 11.14 -25.83
CA ASP A 183 4.84 11.67 -26.99
C ASP A 183 5.30 13.13 -26.75
N ALA A 184 5.25 13.57 -25.49
CA ALA A 184 5.70 14.87 -25.04
C ALA A 184 6.10 14.82 -23.56
N CYS A 185 7.03 15.69 -23.19
CA CYS A 185 7.45 15.90 -21.81
C CYS A 185 7.23 17.36 -21.38
N VAL A 186 6.68 17.56 -20.19
CA VAL A 186 6.60 18.84 -19.51
C VAL A 186 7.58 18.85 -18.35
N GLU A 187 8.55 19.76 -18.40
CA GLU A 187 9.41 20.13 -17.28
C GLU A 187 8.61 20.96 -16.28
N ILE A 188 8.73 20.61 -15.01
CA ILE A 188 8.12 21.28 -13.87
C ILE A 188 9.24 21.85 -13.02
N ARG A 189 9.38 23.18 -13.06
CA ARG A 189 10.38 23.91 -12.30
C ARG A 189 9.82 24.22 -10.92
N ASN A 190 10.64 24.05 -9.87
CA ASN A 190 10.23 24.29 -8.48
C ASN A 190 8.96 23.49 -8.10
N ALA A 191 9.14 22.17 -7.96
CA ALA A 191 8.05 21.25 -7.65
C ALA A 191 7.21 21.65 -6.42
N GLY A 192 7.82 22.25 -5.41
CA GLY A 192 7.13 22.71 -4.21
C GLY A 192 6.08 23.78 -4.52
N LEU A 193 6.45 24.83 -5.25
CA LEU A 193 5.50 25.88 -5.63
C LEU A 193 4.43 25.37 -6.61
N PHE A 194 4.82 24.50 -7.55
CA PHE A 194 3.86 23.82 -8.43
C PHE A 194 2.81 23.03 -7.65
N PHE A 195 3.24 22.21 -6.68
CA PHE A 195 2.31 21.41 -5.88
C PHE A 195 1.48 22.23 -4.90
N ASP A 196 1.99 23.34 -4.37
CA ASP A 196 1.18 24.28 -3.60
C ASP A 196 0.03 24.84 -4.45
N GLU A 197 0.33 25.26 -5.68
CA GLU A 197 -0.69 25.80 -6.59
C GLU A 197 -1.67 24.72 -7.05
N LEU A 198 -1.18 23.52 -7.38
CA LEU A 198 -2.04 22.41 -7.75
C LEU A 198 -2.96 22.02 -6.58
N THR A 199 -2.45 22.05 -5.35
CA THR A 199 -3.26 21.83 -4.14
C THR A 199 -4.39 22.84 -4.04
N ARG A 200 -4.14 24.13 -4.25
CA ARG A 200 -5.19 25.16 -4.26
C ARG A 200 -6.22 24.90 -5.35
N ALA A 201 -5.77 24.54 -6.54
CA ALA A 201 -6.64 24.24 -7.67
C ALA A 201 -7.54 23.01 -7.42
N ILE A 202 -7.01 21.95 -6.81
CA ILE A 202 -7.81 20.79 -6.39
C ILE A 202 -8.78 21.21 -5.28
N HIS A 203 -8.29 21.96 -4.27
CA HIS A 203 -9.09 22.38 -3.12
C HIS A 203 -10.30 23.24 -3.51
N ALA A 204 -10.17 24.04 -4.57
CA ALA A 204 -11.26 24.84 -5.13
C ALA A 204 -12.40 23.98 -5.73
N VAL A 205 -12.11 22.75 -6.16
CA VAL A 205 -13.10 21.79 -6.67
C VAL A 205 -13.64 20.90 -5.54
N ARG A 206 -12.76 20.44 -4.66
CA ARG A 206 -13.09 19.58 -3.53
C ARG A 206 -12.14 19.83 -2.36
N PRO A 207 -12.62 19.95 -1.12
CA PRO A 207 -11.76 20.08 0.06
C PRO A 207 -10.77 18.91 0.17
N VAL A 208 -9.48 19.24 0.09
CA VAL A 208 -8.38 18.28 0.21
C VAL A 208 -7.30 18.76 1.16
N GLU A 209 -6.56 17.79 1.71
CA GLU A 209 -5.31 17.98 2.44
C GLU A 209 -4.17 17.38 1.64
N PHE A 210 -3.09 18.15 1.46
CA PHE A 210 -1.89 17.67 0.80
C PHE A 210 -1.05 16.84 1.76
N LEU A 211 -0.80 15.59 1.41
CA LEU A 211 -0.01 14.66 2.22
C LEU A 211 1.48 14.70 1.88
N GLY A 212 1.85 15.44 0.83
CA GLY A 212 3.22 15.61 0.34
C GLY A 212 3.48 14.90 -0.98
N PHE A 213 4.73 15.00 -1.43
CA PHE A 213 5.23 14.33 -2.61
C PHE A 213 6.61 13.70 -2.36
N ARG A 214 6.85 12.52 -2.95
CA ARG A 214 8.13 11.80 -2.85
C ARG A 214 8.33 10.80 -3.97
N LYS A 215 9.56 10.32 -4.12
CA LYS A 215 9.90 9.18 -4.98
C LYS A 215 9.12 7.93 -4.56
N VAL A 216 8.66 7.19 -5.55
CA VAL A 216 8.13 5.84 -5.38
C VAL A 216 9.26 4.90 -4.98
N THR A 217 8.97 4.01 -4.03
CA THR A 217 9.86 2.93 -3.62
C THR A 217 9.58 1.71 -4.48
N TYR A 218 10.59 1.32 -5.26
CA TYR A 218 10.54 0.12 -6.09
C TYR A 218 10.96 -1.09 -5.28
N THR A 219 9.99 -1.83 -4.77
CA THR A 219 10.19 -2.99 -3.90
C THR A 219 9.07 -4.00 -4.10
N PRO A 220 9.32 -5.32 -3.95
CA PRO A 220 8.26 -6.30 -4.03
C PRO A 220 7.10 -5.98 -3.09
N ARG A 221 5.87 -6.11 -3.59
CA ARG A 221 4.66 -5.91 -2.78
C ARG A 221 4.47 -6.97 -1.70
N ASN A 222 5.17 -8.10 -1.82
CA ASN A 222 5.16 -9.16 -0.83
C ASN A 222 6.44 -9.09 0.01
N GLN A 223 6.34 -8.56 1.22
CA GLN A 223 7.48 -8.32 2.11
C GLN A 223 7.48 -9.26 3.31
N ASN A 224 8.67 -9.53 3.81
CA ASN A 224 8.85 -10.10 5.14
C ASN A 224 8.85 -8.96 6.17
N TRP A 225 8.36 -9.24 7.37
CA TRP A 225 8.28 -8.28 8.47
C TRP A 225 9.64 -7.65 8.77
N GLU A 226 10.70 -8.45 8.74
CA GLU A 226 12.07 -8.03 9.05
C GLU A 226 12.63 -6.98 8.07
N SER A 227 12.10 -6.95 6.84
CA SER A 227 12.48 -5.99 5.80
C SER A 227 11.44 -4.88 5.61
N TYR A 228 10.29 -4.98 6.29
CA TYR A 228 9.19 -4.04 6.14
C TYR A 228 9.42 -2.81 7.02
N SER A 229 9.23 -1.64 6.42
CA SER A 229 9.21 -0.37 7.16
C SER A 229 7.76 0.03 7.45
N PRO A 230 7.36 0.19 8.73
CA PRO A 230 6.01 0.63 9.08
C PRO A 230 5.59 1.98 8.48
N ASP A 231 6.55 2.86 8.17
CA ASP A 231 6.29 4.17 7.55
C ASP A 231 6.16 4.08 6.01
N MET A 232 6.28 2.88 5.43
CA MET A 232 6.08 2.64 4.01
C MET A 232 4.59 2.58 3.67
N SER A 233 4.06 3.72 3.22
CA SER A 233 2.72 3.77 2.63
C SER A 233 2.67 3.01 1.30
N ALA A 234 1.70 2.11 1.18
CA ALA A 234 1.44 1.34 -0.04
C ALA A 234 1.10 2.23 -1.26
N ALA A 235 0.70 3.49 -1.03
CA ALA A 235 0.51 4.49 -2.09
C ALA A 235 1.80 4.89 -2.79
N PHE A 236 2.98 4.49 -2.29
CA PHE A 236 4.29 4.84 -2.85
C PHE A 236 5.13 3.60 -3.13
N VAL A 237 4.52 2.43 -3.24
CA VAL A 237 5.21 1.19 -3.58
C VAL A 237 4.81 0.79 -4.98
N LYS A 238 5.79 0.42 -5.82
CA LYS A 238 5.58 -0.21 -7.13
C LYS A 238 6.52 -1.40 -7.31
N ASP A 239 6.13 -2.31 -8.18
CA ASP A 239 6.98 -3.44 -8.56
C ASP A 239 8.24 -2.95 -9.30
N PRO A 240 9.44 -3.36 -8.89
CA PRO A 240 10.69 -2.91 -9.51
C PRO A 240 10.86 -3.41 -10.94
N GLY A 241 10.40 -4.62 -11.26
CA GLY A 241 10.59 -5.23 -12.58
C GLY A 241 9.68 -4.62 -13.65
N SER A 242 8.49 -4.17 -13.27
CA SER A 242 7.53 -3.58 -14.20
C SER A 242 7.64 -2.06 -14.34
N TYR A 243 8.02 -1.34 -13.27
CA TYR A 243 7.89 0.12 -13.24
C TYR A 243 9.19 0.87 -12.88
N GLY A 244 10.30 0.16 -12.61
CA GLY A 244 11.54 0.77 -12.13
C GLY A 244 12.10 1.87 -13.01
N ALA A 245 11.97 1.73 -14.35
CA ALA A 245 12.45 2.71 -15.32
C ALA A 245 11.74 4.06 -15.25
N GLN A 246 10.55 4.14 -14.63
CA GLN A 246 9.73 5.35 -14.61
C GLN A 246 10.29 6.45 -13.70
N ASN A 247 11.18 6.11 -12.76
CA ASN A 247 11.75 7.04 -11.78
C ASN A 247 10.69 7.94 -11.11
N GLU A 248 9.56 7.32 -10.75
CA GLU A 248 8.32 8.03 -10.43
C GLU A 248 8.42 8.82 -9.13
N VAL A 249 7.93 10.06 -9.19
CA VAL A 249 7.56 10.89 -8.04
C VAL A 249 6.05 11.01 -7.99
N ARG A 250 5.50 10.85 -6.81
CA ARG A 250 4.06 10.91 -6.57
C ARG A 250 3.74 12.01 -5.57
N ALA A 251 2.77 12.84 -5.93
CA ALA A 251 2.10 13.77 -5.04
C ALA A 251 0.73 13.21 -4.65
N VAL A 252 0.36 13.31 -3.37
CA VAL A 252 -0.83 12.66 -2.82
C VAL A 252 -1.68 13.63 -2.01
N TRP A 253 -2.99 13.58 -2.19
CA TRP A 253 -3.96 14.35 -1.39
C TRP A 253 -5.06 13.46 -0.82
N ARG A 254 -5.45 13.74 0.41
CA ARG A 254 -6.61 13.13 1.08
C ARG A 254 -7.82 14.03 0.91
N SER A 255 -8.97 13.44 0.56
CA SER A 255 -10.24 14.17 0.61
C SER A 255 -10.71 14.36 2.05
N LEU A 256 -11.20 15.56 2.36
CA LEU A 256 -11.70 15.93 3.69
C LEU A 256 -13.21 15.78 3.82
N ASP A 257 -13.91 15.54 2.73
CA ASP A 257 -15.39 15.47 2.69
C ASP A 257 -15.95 14.05 2.93
N GLY A 258 -15.08 13.03 3.02
CA GLY A 258 -15.46 11.63 3.24
C GLY A 258 -16.17 10.95 2.06
N ASN A 259 -16.40 11.65 0.94
CA ASN A 259 -17.08 11.10 -0.22
C ASN A 259 -16.14 10.27 -1.09
N PRO A 260 -16.66 9.29 -1.85
CA PRO A 260 -15.89 8.61 -2.89
C PRO A 260 -15.29 9.63 -3.87
N ILE A 261 -14.00 9.50 -4.12
CA ILE A 261 -13.26 10.35 -5.05
C ILE A 261 -13.19 9.71 -6.43
N LYS A 262 -13.08 10.54 -7.46
CA LYS A 262 -12.85 10.18 -8.87
C LYS A 262 -11.78 11.11 -9.43
N ALA A 263 -11.17 10.77 -10.56
CA ALA A 263 -10.24 11.68 -11.21
C ALA A 263 -10.86 13.08 -11.44
N GLU A 264 -10.07 14.11 -11.18
CA GLU A 264 -10.44 15.51 -11.37
C GLU A 264 -9.49 16.17 -12.39
N PHE A 265 -9.94 17.25 -13.00
CA PHE A 265 -9.16 18.06 -13.95
C PHE A 265 -9.06 19.50 -13.44
N PRO A 266 -8.34 19.75 -12.32
CA PRO A 266 -8.13 21.10 -11.84
C PRO A 266 -7.46 21.96 -12.91
N ARG A 267 -7.75 23.26 -12.83
CA ARG A 267 -7.17 24.27 -13.72
C ARG A 267 -6.74 25.47 -12.91
N SER A 268 -5.50 25.92 -13.11
CA SER A 268 -5.03 27.21 -12.60
C SER A 268 -3.97 27.78 -13.54
N ALA A 269 -4.18 29.00 -14.03
CA ALA A 269 -3.23 29.69 -14.88
C ALA A 269 -1.85 29.86 -14.22
N ALA A 270 -1.79 29.94 -12.89
CA ALA A 270 -0.53 30.06 -12.15
C ALA A 270 0.35 28.81 -12.27
N LEU A 271 -0.21 27.64 -12.60
CA LEU A 271 0.59 26.43 -12.86
C LEU A 271 1.50 26.59 -14.08
N THR A 272 1.10 27.41 -15.06
CA THR A 272 1.84 27.62 -16.31
C THR A 272 3.22 28.24 -16.07
N GLU A 273 3.38 29.04 -15.00
CA GLU A 273 4.66 29.67 -14.65
C GLU A 273 5.76 28.64 -14.38
N PHE A 274 5.38 27.45 -13.91
CA PHE A 274 6.29 26.37 -13.55
C PHE A 274 6.52 25.38 -14.68
N CYS A 275 5.74 25.44 -15.77
CA CYS A 275 5.70 24.38 -16.78
C CYS A 275 6.33 24.80 -18.11
N ALA A 276 7.12 23.92 -18.72
CA ALA A 276 7.64 24.11 -20.07
C ALA A 276 7.71 22.77 -20.82
N ILE A 277 7.30 22.75 -22.09
CA ILE A 277 7.47 21.55 -22.93
C ILE A 277 8.96 21.37 -23.26
N ARG A 278 9.43 20.13 -23.19
CA ARG A 278 10.76 19.68 -23.62
C ARG A 278 10.63 18.64 -24.70
N GLU A 279 11.48 18.74 -25.72
CA GLU A 279 11.62 17.75 -26.78
C GLU A 279 12.80 16.83 -26.43
N LEU A 280 12.60 15.53 -26.58
CA LEU A 280 13.64 14.50 -26.37
C LEU A 280 14.54 14.35 -27.60
#